data_AF-A0A0A9Y903-F1
#
_entry.id   AF-A0A0A9Y903-F1
#
_cell.length_a   1.000
_cell.length_b   1.000
_cell.length_c   1.000
_cell.angle_alpha   90.00
_cell.angle_beta   90.00
_cell.angle_gamma   90.00
#
_symmetry.space_group_name_H-M   'P 1'
#
loop_
_entity.id
_entity.type
_entity.pdbx_description
1 polymer ?
#
loop_
_entity_poly.entity_id
_entity_poly.type
_entity_poly.pdbx_seq_one_letter_code
_entity_poly.pdbx_strand_id
1 'polypeptide(L)'
;TVLSSSEEQNIKEWILKKAILGFPLHPEDVKDSIQNLLKDCPRENPFIQDRPGTKWLSLFLKRHPEIKKRNTEAISKARAAVTKENLGEWFNKLHEFLQQHDCEDIFIGGDGSRVLNMDETGCLTCPKTGKVLRP
;
A
#
# COMPACT_ATOMS: atom_id res chain seq x y z
N THR A 1 3.25 -23.91 -3.09
CA THR A 1 2.40 -22.70 -3.23
C THR A 1 2.26 -22.40 -4.72
N VAL A 2 1.20 -21.70 -5.14
CA VAL A 2 0.97 -21.34 -6.58
C VAL A 2 1.95 -20.27 -7.08
N LEU A 3 2.52 -19.53 -6.13
CA LEU A 3 3.57 -18.55 -6.36
C LEU A 3 4.93 -19.16 -5.99
N SER A 4 5.97 -18.74 -6.71
CA SER A 4 7.35 -19.00 -6.32
C SER A 4 7.65 -18.28 -4.99
N SER A 5 8.71 -18.73 -4.30
CA SER A 5 9.13 -18.08 -3.05
C SER A 5 9.49 -16.61 -3.24
N SER A 6 10.08 -16.24 -4.39
CA SER A 6 10.43 -14.86 -4.71
C SER A 6 9.19 -14.00 -4.98
N GLU A 7 8.21 -14.51 -5.73
CA GLU A 7 6.94 -13.82 -5.97
C GLU A 7 6.16 -13.60 -4.66
N GLU A 8 6.13 -14.62 -3.80
CA GLU A 8 5.46 -14.54 -2.51
C GLU A 8 6.11 -13.48 -1.61
N GLN A 9 7.44 -13.41 -1.58
CA GLN A 9 8.19 -12.38 -0.86
C GLN A 9 7.95 -10.99 -1.45
N ASN A 10 7.95 -10.84 -2.78
CA ASN A 10 7.69 -9.57 -3.45
C ASN A 10 6.29 -9.01 -3.11
N ILE A 11 5.26 -9.87 -3.08
CA ILE A 11 3.90 -9.46 -2.72
C ILE A 11 3.83 -9.04 -1.25
N LYS A 12 4.48 -9.78 -0.35
CA LYS A 12 4.59 -9.39 1.06
C LYS A 12 5.21 -8.00 1.21
N GLU A 13 6.37 -7.79 0.60
CA GLU A 13 7.07 -6.50 0.67
C GLU A 13 6.25 -5.37 0.08
N TRP A 14 5.60 -5.61 -1.05
CA TRP A 14 4.71 -4.65 -1.68
C TRP A 14 3.56 -4.25 -0.74
N ILE A 15 2.90 -5.20 -0.08
CA ILE A 15 1.83 -4.93 0.90
C ILE A 15 2.35 -4.07 2.04
N LEU A 16 3.50 -4.41 2.62
CA LEU A 16 4.08 -3.69 3.75
C LEU A 16 4.50 -2.26 3.36
N LYS A 17 5.21 -2.12 2.23
CA LYS A 17 5.66 -0.81 1.72
C LYS A 17 4.47 0.11 1.41
N LYS A 18 3.44 -0.41 0.74
CA LYS A 18 2.20 0.34 0.47
C LYS A 18 1.52 0.83 1.75
N ALA A 19 1.44 -0.02 2.77
CA ALA A 19 0.89 0.37 4.06
C ALA A 19 1.72 1.44 4.78
N ILE A 20 3.06 1.37 4.75
CA ILE A 20 3.97 2.37 5.33
C ILE A 20 3.80 3.73 4.65
N LEU A 21 3.63 3.73 3.33
CA LEU A 21 3.39 4.94 2.52
C LEU A 21 1.99 5.54 2.72
N GLY A 22 1.14 4.96 3.58
CA GLY A 22 -0.22 5.45 3.84
C GLY A 22 -1.28 4.94 2.87
N PHE A 23 -0.93 4.00 1.98
CA PHE A 23 -1.83 3.39 0.99
C PHE A 23 -2.05 1.89 1.27
N PRO A 24 -2.63 1.53 2.43
CA PRO A 24 -2.82 0.13 2.79
C PRO A 24 -3.81 -0.55 1.84
N LEU A 25 -3.49 -1.77 1.43
CA LEU A 25 -4.24 -2.48 0.40
C LEU A 25 -5.44 -3.23 0.98
N HIS A 26 -6.51 -3.32 0.20
CA HIS A 26 -7.62 -4.22 0.49
C HIS A 26 -7.25 -5.67 0.10
N PRO A 27 -7.78 -6.69 0.80
CA PRO A 27 -7.71 -8.10 0.39
C PRO A 27 -8.05 -8.39 -1.07
N GLU A 28 -8.97 -7.62 -1.67
CA GLU A 28 -9.32 -7.77 -3.08
C GLU A 28 -8.20 -7.27 -3.99
N ASP A 29 -7.59 -6.11 -3.71
CA ASP A 29 -6.50 -5.55 -4.52
C ASP A 29 -5.33 -6.53 -4.65
N VAL A 30 -5.02 -7.27 -3.58
CA VAL A 30 -3.99 -8.32 -3.61
C VAL A 30 -4.40 -9.48 -4.51
N LYS A 31 -5.66 -9.91 -4.44
CA LYS A 31 -6.18 -10.98 -5.31
C LYS A 31 -6.25 -10.55 -6.77
N ASP A 32 -6.64 -9.31 -7.04
CA ASP A 32 -6.67 -8.70 -8.37
C ASP A 32 -5.26 -8.66 -8.96
N SER A 33 -4.28 -8.20 -8.18
CA SER A 33 -2.89 -8.09 -8.62
C SER A 33 -2.29 -9.46 -8.96
N ILE A 34 -2.59 -10.49 -8.17
CA ILE A 34 -2.13 -11.86 -8.45
C ILE A 34 -2.85 -12.45 -9.67
N GLN A 35 -4.15 -12.19 -9.82
CA GLN A 35 -4.90 -12.62 -10.99
C GLN A 35 -4.32 -11.99 -12.27
N ASN A 36 -3.97 -10.70 -12.23
CA ASN A 36 -3.33 -10.03 -13.36
C ASN A 36 -1.95 -10.64 -13.65
N LEU A 37 -1.12 -10.88 -12.63
CA LEU A 37 0.16 -11.55 -12.79
C LEU A 37 0.01 -12.92 -13.48
N LEU A 38 -0.99 -13.72 -13.09
CA LEU A 38 -1.25 -15.03 -13.68
C LEU A 38 -1.81 -14.95 -15.11
N LYS A 39 -2.49 -13.86 -15.46
CA LYS A 39 -2.94 -13.60 -16.84
C LYS A 39 -1.81 -13.14 -17.73
N ASP A 40 -0.93 -12.27 -17.22
CA ASP A 40 0.22 -11.75 -17.95
C ASP A 40 1.32 -12.81 -18.13
N CYS A 41 1.44 -13.72 -17.16
CA CYS A 41 2.35 -14.86 -17.18
C CYS A 41 1.57 -16.19 -16.99
N PRO A 42 0.87 -16.67 -18.04
CA PRO A 42 0.02 -17.86 -17.96
C PRO A 42 0.77 -19.11 -17.49
N ARG A 43 0.22 -19.78 -16.49
CA ARG A 43 0.71 -21.05 -15.97
C ARG A 43 -0.41 -21.85 -15.30
N GLU A 44 -0.24 -23.17 -15.25
CA GLU A 44 -1.20 -24.03 -14.59
C GLU A 44 -1.30 -23.68 -13.10
N ASN A 45 -2.53 -23.48 -12.64
CA ASN A 45 -2.82 -23.12 -11.27
C ASN A 45 -4.20 -23.63 -10.85
N PRO A 46 -4.43 -23.86 -9.55
CA PRO A 46 -5.68 -24.44 -9.03
C PRO A 46 -6.80 -23.39 -8.87
N PHE A 47 -6.65 -22.17 -9.37
CA PHE A 47 -7.62 -21.10 -9.17
C PHE A 47 -8.68 -21.09 -10.27
N ILE A 48 -9.91 -20.74 -9.89
CA ILE A 48 -10.98 -20.52 -10.86
C ILE A 48 -10.71 -19.18 -11.54
N GLN A 49 -10.58 -19.17 -12.87
CA GLN A 49 -10.27 -17.99 -13.68
C GLN A 49 -9.01 -17.23 -13.20
N ASP A 50 -7.99 -17.98 -12.78
CA ASP A 50 -6.71 -17.47 -12.28
C ASP A 50 -6.82 -16.56 -11.05
N ARG A 51 -7.99 -16.53 -10.38
CA ARG A 51 -8.24 -15.66 -9.23
C ARG A 51 -8.02 -16.39 -7.91
N PRO A 52 -7.05 -15.98 -7.07
CA PRO A 52 -6.88 -16.58 -5.75
C PRO A 52 -8.15 -16.44 -4.91
N GLY A 53 -8.55 -17.52 -4.24
CA GLY A 53 -9.71 -17.50 -3.34
C GLY A 53 -9.39 -16.99 -1.93
N THR A 54 -10.42 -16.82 -1.12
CA THR A 54 -10.30 -16.42 0.30
C THR A 54 -9.42 -17.37 1.11
N LYS A 55 -9.47 -18.68 0.82
CA LYS A 55 -8.61 -19.68 1.47
C LYS A 55 -7.13 -19.44 1.19
N TRP A 56 -6.78 -19.11 -0.05
CA TRP A 56 -5.40 -18.82 -0.41
C TRP A 56 -4.88 -17.60 0.37
N LEU A 57 -5.65 -16.51 0.40
CA LEU A 57 -5.25 -15.30 1.12
C LEU A 57 -5.10 -15.56 2.64
N SER A 58 -6.00 -16.34 3.23
CA SER A 58 -5.91 -16.73 4.64
C SER A 58 -4.60 -17.48 4.93
N LEU A 59 -4.24 -18.44 4.07
CA LEU A 59 -2.99 -19.19 4.21
C LEU A 59 -1.76 -18.32 3.97
N PHE A 60 -1.81 -17.38 3.02
CA PHE A 60 -0.74 -16.40 2.78
C PHE A 60 -0.48 -15.56 4.03
N LEU A 61 -1.53 -14.97 4.62
CA LEU A 61 -1.40 -14.17 5.84
C LEU A 61 -0.96 -15.00 7.05
N LYS A 62 -1.30 -16.30 7.10
CA LYS A 62 -0.79 -17.20 8.13
C LYS A 62 0.73 -17.43 8.01
N ARG A 63 1.28 -17.40 6.80
CA ARG A 63 2.73 -17.52 6.56
C ARG A 63 3.47 -16.20 6.81
N HIS A 64 2.77 -15.07 6.72
CA HIS A 64 3.31 -13.72 6.90
C HIS A 64 2.59 -13.00 8.06
N PRO A 65 2.81 -13.41 9.32
CA PRO A 65 2.09 -12.88 10.49
C PRO A 65 2.31 -11.38 10.76
N GLU A 66 3.34 -10.80 10.14
CA GLU A 66 3.59 -9.36 10.06
C GLU A 66 2.53 -8.61 9.25
N ILE A 67 1.66 -9.28 8.48
CA ILE A 67 0.54 -8.65 7.77
C ILE A 67 -0.76 -8.95 8.51
N LYS A 68 -1.38 -7.90 9.06
CA LYS A 68 -2.63 -7.97 9.82
C LYS A 68 -3.78 -7.31 9.06
N LYS A 69 -4.97 -7.92 9.17
CA LYS A 69 -6.22 -7.29 8.75
C LYS A 69 -6.68 -6.31 9.83
N ARG A 70 -6.73 -5.02 9.51
CA ARG A 70 -7.25 -3.97 10.41
C ARG A 70 -8.44 -3.28 9.78
N ASN A 71 -9.42 -2.90 10.59
CA ASN A 71 -10.50 -2.03 10.13
C ASN A 71 -9.94 -0.61 9.95
N THR A 72 -10.24 0.02 8.82
CA THR A 72 -9.95 1.45 8.64
C THR A 72 -10.86 2.28 9.54
N GLU A 73 -10.27 3.06 10.43
CA GLU A 73 -11.00 4.08 11.17
C GLU A 73 -11.26 5.28 10.26
N ALA A 74 -12.46 5.86 10.37
CA ALA A 74 -12.72 7.17 9.78
C ALA A 74 -11.81 8.22 10.44
N ILE A 75 -11.28 9.16 9.66
CA ILE A 75 -10.49 10.27 10.18
C ILE A 75 -11.40 11.09 11.11
N SER A 76 -11.08 11.12 12.40
CA SER A 76 -11.84 11.91 13.38
C SER A 76 -11.54 13.39 13.23
N LYS A 77 -12.49 14.27 13.58
CA LYS A 77 -12.29 15.73 13.57
C LYS A 77 -11.06 16.18 14.39
N ALA A 78 -10.71 15.43 15.45
CA ALA A 78 -9.52 15.70 16.24
C ALA A 78 -8.21 15.47 15.48
N ARG A 79 -8.16 14.54 14.51
CA ARG A 79 -6.99 14.35 13.63
C ARG A 79 -6.87 15.43 12.55
N ALA A 80 -7.92 16.21 12.30
CA ALA A 80 -7.90 17.33 11.36
C ALA A 80 -7.36 18.63 11.98
N ALA A 81 -7.22 18.69 13.30
CA ALA A 81 -6.63 19.82 14.00
C ALA A 81 -5.10 19.75 13.93
N VAL A 82 -4.54 20.22 12.82
CA VAL A 82 -3.09 20.22 12.57
C VAL A 82 -2.46 21.51 13.11
N THR A 83 -1.41 21.40 13.94
CA THR A 83 -0.62 22.56 14.38
C THR A 83 0.63 22.78 13.51
N LYS A 84 1.27 23.94 13.64
CA LYS A 84 2.54 24.24 12.95
C LYS A 84 3.63 23.25 13.34
N GLU A 85 3.67 22.86 14.61
CA GLU A 85 4.63 21.89 15.15
C GLU A 85 4.39 20.52 14.52
N ASN A 86 3.13 20.10 14.37
CA ASN A 86 2.79 18.84 13.68
C ASN A 86 3.24 18.84 12.21
N LEU A 87 3.07 19.97 11.51
CA LEU A 87 3.55 20.10 10.13
C LEU A 87 5.07 20.01 10.06
N GLY A 88 5.78 20.73 10.93
CA GLY A 88 7.25 20.68 11.01
C GLY A 88 7.77 19.27 11.24
N GLU A 89 7.19 18.56 12.22
CA GLU A 89 7.53 17.16 12.47
C GLU A 89 7.23 16.24 11.28
N TRP A 90 6.12 16.47 10.58
CA TRP A 90 5.76 15.68 9.41
C TRP A 90 6.76 15.88 8.27
N PHE A 91 7.14 17.12 7.96
CA PHE A 91 8.14 17.41 6.93
C PHE A 91 9.52 16.86 7.28
N ASN A 92 9.93 16.91 8.55
CA ASN A 92 11.18 16.29 9.00
C ASN A 92 11.17 14.77 8.77
N LYS A 93 10.09 14.09 9.17
CA LYS A 93 9.92 12.65 8.94
C LYS A 93 9.90 12.29 7.45
N LEU A 94 9.28 13.13 6.62
CA LEU A 94 9.30 12.95 5.17
C LEU A 94 10.72 13.07 4.62
N HIS A 95 11.48 14.07 5.06
CA HIS A 95 12.86 14.26 4.63
C HIS A 95 13.75 13.08 5.02
N GLU A 96 13.67 12.62 6.28
CA GLU A 96 14.37 11.43 6.76
C GLU A 96 14.00 10.18 5.94
N PHE A 97 12.72 10.00 5.61
CA PHE A 97 12.26 8.90 4.77
C PHE A 97 12.88 8.96 3.36
N LEU A 98 12.89 10.13 2.74
CA LEU A 98 13.46 10.31 1.39
C LEU A 98 14.98 10.09 1.39
N GLN A 99 15.69 10.51 2.44
CA GLN A 99 17.11 10.22 2.64
C GLN A 99 17.40 8.73 2.71
N GLN A 100 16.62 7.99 3.51
CA GLN A 100 16.78 6.55 3.67
C GLN A 100 16.55 5.77 2.37
N HIS A 101 15.81 6.36 1.43
CA HIS A 101 15.45 5.75 0.14
C HIS A 101 16.22 6.34 -1.06
N ASP A 102 17.18 7.25 -0.83
CA ASP A 102 17.96 7.92 -1.89
C ASP A 102 17.06 8.64 -2.91
N CYS A 103 16.05 9.36 -2.40
CA CYS A 103 15.04 10.08 -3.19
C CYS A 103 14.99 11.57 -2.85
N GLU A 104 16.08 12.16 -2.33
CA GLU A 104 16.15 13.61 -2.06
C GLU A 104 16.18 14.45 -3.34
N ASP A 105 16.50 13.82 -4.47
CA ASP A 105 16.53 14.43 -5.79
C ASP A 105 15.19 15.07 -6.19
N ILE A 106 14.08 14.62 -5.58
CA ILE A 106 12.75 15.21 -5.79
C ILE A 106 12.69 16.70 -5.39
N PHE A 107 13.56 17.15 -4.49
CA PHE A 107 13.64 18.54 -4.06
C PHE A 107 14.67 19.37 -4.85
N ILE A 108 15.53 18.72 -5.65
CA ILE A 108 16.59 19.41 -6.38
C ILE A 108 15.97 20.34 -7.44
N GLY A 109 16.45 21.59 -7.45
CA GLY A 109 16.07 22.58 -8.44
C GLY A 109 14.76 23.34 -8.16
N GLY A 110 14.05 23.03 -7.07
CA GLY A 110 12.81 23.74 -6.71
C GLY A 110 11.74 23.66 -7.81
N ASP A 111 11.71 22.55 -8.54
CA ASP A 111 10.84 22.35 -9.69
C ASP A 111 9.37 22.27 -9.26
N GLY A 112 8.68 23.41 -9.34
CA GLY A 112 7.27 23.55 -9.01
C GLY A 112 6.34 22.67 -9.84
N SER A 113 6.79 22.11 -10.97
CA SER A 113 5.99 21.16 -11.76
C SER A 113 5.69 19.85 -11.01
N ARG A 114 6.44 19.56 -9.95
CA ARG A 114 6.25 18.41 -9.07
C ARG A 114 5.21 18.66 -7.97
N VAL A 115 4.73 19.90 -7.83
CA VAL A 115 3.64 20.25 -6.93
C VAL A 115 2.33 20.07 -7.68
N LEU A 116 1.66 18.95 -7.41
CA LEU A 116 0.39 18.63 -8.04
C LEU A 116 -0.77 19.09 -7.17
N ASN A 117 -1.78 19.70 -7.81
CA ASN A 117 -3.01 20.00 -7.12
C ASN A 117 -3.77 18.70 -6.82
N MET A 118 -4.22 18.52 -5.58
CA MET A 118 -4.72 17.23 -5.11
C MET A 118 -6.24 17.10 -5.21
N ASP A 119 -6.99 18.20 -5.10
CA ASP A 119 -8.46 18.20 -5.16
C ASP A 119 -8.97 18.01 -6.60
N GLU A 120 -8.35 18.67 -7.58
CA GLU A 120 -8.68 18.56 -9.00
C GLU A 120 -8.21 17.24 -9.63
N THR A 121 -7.21 16.58 -9.02
CA THR A 121 -6.67 15.30 -9.50
C THR A 121 -7.55 14.10 -9.09
N GLY A 122 -8.63 14.32 -8.33
CA GLY A 122 -9.58 13.26 -7.96
C GLY A 122 -9.00 12.22 -6.99
N CYS A 123 -8.00 12.60 -6.20
CA CYS A 123 -7.37 11.73 -5.21
C CYS A 123 -8.35 11.39 -4.07
N LEU A 124 -8.76 10.12 -3.99
CA LEU A 124 -9.60 9.61 -2.89
C LEU A 124 -8.78 9.44 -1.61
N THR A 125 -8.77 10.47 -0.76
CA THR A 125 -8.05 10.46 0.54
C THR A 125 -8.76 9.68 1.65
N CYS A 126 -10.06 9.46 1.47
CA CYS A 126 -10.90 8.71 2.40
C CYS A 126 -11.45 7.48 1.68
N PRO A 127 -10.65 6.41 1.50
CA PRO A 127 -11.16 5.17 0.94
C PRO A 127 -12.33 4.66 1.81
N LYS A 128 -13.31 4.02 1.16
CA LYS A 128 -14.49 3.45 1.84
C LYS A 128 -14.03 2.58 3.01
N THR A 129 -14.72 2.71 4.14
CA THR A 129 -14.41 1.96 5.36
C THR A 129 -14.42 0.46 5.09
N GLY A 130 -13.39 -0.26 5.53
CA GLY A 130 -13.22 -1.68 5.25
C GLY A 130 -12.03 -2.31 5.97
N LYS A 131 -11.78 -3.59 5.69
CA LYS A 131 -10.62 -4.32 6.24
C LYS A 131 -9.44 -4.16 5.30
N VAL A 132 -8.38 -3.49 5.75
CA VAL A 132 -7.13 -3.32 4.99
C VAL A 132 -5.99 -4.11 5.59
N LEU A 133 -4.97 -4.39 4.79
CA LEU A 133 -3.74 -5.07 5.17
C LEU A 133 -2.70 -4.04 5.63
N ARG A 134 -2.20 -4.21 6.85
CA ARG A 134 -1.18 -3.35 7.48
C ARG A 134 -0.23 -4.19 8.33
N PRO A 135 0.95 -3.66 8.71
CA PRO A 135 1.77 -4.23 9.78
C PRO A 135 0.99 -4.50 11.10
#